data_AF-A0A844MAW0-F1
#
_entry.id   AF-A0A844MAW0-F1
#
_cell.length_a   1.000
_cell.length_b   1.000
_cell.length_c   1.000
_cell.angle_alpha   90.00
_cell.angle_beta   90.00
_cell.angle_gamma   90.00
#
_symmetry.space_group_name_H-M   'P 1'
#
loop_
_entity.id
_entity.type
_entity.pdbx_description
1 polymer ?
#
loop_
_entity_poly.entity_id
_entity_poly.type
_entity_poly.pdbx_seq_one_letter_code
_entity_poly.pdbx_strand_id
1 'polypeptide(L)'
;MLIGSQTATTPAVECLIKLWAERYTLDLSSLFREQGPSVYNSLIEASSLEGRASTVSKLREAMVDAKCQFAGIQAKELYEYIPNVVNLSEARRLTQFAVQVYIELLKLYQQASSGTELLEEKLRILASMTSINHSSLSVWGIPDIEDLAKALEGLLLECQEQYKASQDWCTLGFLTTQFNFSNQLLLKKLAPVERVLIYPYFKFVEEQVAIPWQRVCVAAARHELDSLALTLVREMIPAASDIAKTVYRQLTKFFSDYRGRRGGFDHPGVEHSCLRDLQMFQAYLWLCVLERSFAPVEKELVTVCVMVMVRVGVPWEITAQWNKLLMDEISRRVKPEQHSFLLPYTQGMQQTFYDQRNRFTVTSDQ
;
A
#
# COMPACT_ATOMS: atom_id res chain seq x y z
N MET A 1 -2.18 -0.50 -13.30
CA MET A 1 -2.32 -0.65 -11.83
C MET A 1 -2.49 -2.09 -11.33
N LEU A 2 -3.49 -2.88 -11.73
CA LEU A 2 -3.90 -4.01 -10.87
C LEU A 2 -3.21 -5.37 -11.03
N ILE A 3 -2.76 -5.84 -12.20
CA ILE A 3 -2.07 -7.15 -12.32
C ILE A 3 -1.02 -7.15 -13.44
N GLY A 4 0.13 -7.76 -13.18
CA GLY A 4 1.11 -8.17 -14.18
C GLY A 4 1.08 -9.69 -14.37
N SER A 5 0.63 -10.13 -15.53
CA SER A 5 0.73 -11.52 -16.01
C SER A 5 2.18 -12.01 -16.06
N GLN A 6 2.42 -13.26 -15.64
CA GLN A 6 3.68 -14.04 -15.68
C GLN A 6 4.97 -13.22 -15.51
N THR A 7 5.49 -13.19 -14.29
CA THR A 7 6.85 -12.75 -13.98
C THR A 7 7.86 -13.69 -14.64
N ALA A 8 8.64 -13.19 -15.59
CA ALA A 8 9.85 -13.87 -16.01
C ALA A 8 10.80 -13.93 -14.81
N THR A 9 11.19 -15.13 -14.37
CA THR A 9 12.11 -15.34 -13.26
C THR A 9 13.53 -14.96 -13.69
N THR A 10 13.91 -13.71 -13.41
CA THR A 10 15.27 -13.21 -13.61
C THR A 10 15.85 -12.79 -12.26
N PRO A 11 17.19 -12.82 -12.07
CA PRO A 11 17.81 -12.37 -10.82
C PRO A 11 17.44 -10.93 -10.42
N ALA A 12 17.22 -10.05 -11.41
CA ALA A 12 16.77 -8.68 -11.19
C ALA A 12 15.36 -8.61 -10.59
N VAL A 13 14.43 -9.41 -11.15
CA VAL A 13 13.04 -9.51 -10.69
C VAL A 13 13.00 -10.08 -9.26
N GLU A 14 13.69 -11.19 -9.02
CA GLU A 14 13.78 -11.83 -7.70
C GLU A 14 14.38 -10.88 -6.65
N CYS A 15 15.40 -10.10 -7.02
CA CYS A 15 15.99 -9.11 -6.13
C CYS A 15 14.97 -8.05 -5.73
N LEU A 16 14.18 -7.51 -6.67
CA LEU A 16 13.19 -6.49 -6.35
C LEU A 16 12.02 -7.06 -5.55
N ILE A 17 11.58 -8.30 -5.83
CA ILE A 17 10.55 -8.97 -5.03
C ILE A 17 10.98 -9.06 -3.57
N LYS A 18 12.20 -9.55 -3.31
CA LYS A 18 12.75 -9.65 -1.95
C LYS A 18 12.77 -8.30 -1.23
N LEU A 19 13.29 -7.26 -1.89
CA LEU A 19 13.32 -5.90 -1.34
C LEU A 19 11.91 -5.34 -1.10
N TRP A 20 10.96 -5.61 -1.99
CA TRP A 20 9.58 -5.16 -1.81
C TRP A 20 8.93 -5.84 -0.61
N ALA A 21 9.23 -7.12 -0.43
CA ALA A 21 8.61 -7.93 0.58
C ALA A 21 9.08 -7.57 2.01
N GLU A 22 10.25 -6.93 2.16
CA GLU A 22 10.71 -6.32 3.42
C GLU A 22 9.72 -5.29 4.00
N ARG A 23 8.83 -4.73 3.16
CA ARG A 23 7.79 -3.79 3.59
C ARG A 23 6.72 -4.45 4.45
N TYR A 24 6.59 -5.78 4.43
CA TYR A 24 5.57 -6.53 5.18
C TYR A 24 6.13 -7.22 6.42
N THR A 25 7.35 -6.86 6.82
CA THR A 25 8.01 -7.34 8.04
C THR A 25 7.21 -7.02 9.30
N LEU A 26 7.31 -7.91 10.30
CA LEU A 26 6.62 -7.72 11.57
C LEU A 26 7.39 -6.72 12.44
N ASP A 27 6.70 -5.64 12.81
CA ASP A 27 7.17 -4.73 13.85
C ASP A 27 6.61 -5.15 15.22
N LEU A 28 7.45 -5.83 16.00
CA LEU A 28 7.10 -6.26 17.36
C LEU A 28 7.44 -5.21 18.43
N SER A 29 8.07 -4.09 18.05
CA SER A 29 8.63 -3.12 19.02
C SER A 29 7.55 -2.50 19.92
N SER A 30 6.36 -2.25 19.36
CA SER A 30 5.19 -1.74 20.10
C SER A 30 4.68 -2.76 21.12
N LEU A 31 4.51 -4.03 20.71
CA LEU A 31 4.06 -5.12 21.59
C LEU A 31 4.99 -5.32 22.77
N PHE A 32 6.31 -5.36 22.53
CA PHE A 32 7.28 -5.55 23.60
C PHE A 32 7.36 -4.36 24.55
N ARG A 33 7.16 -3.14 24.05
CA ARG A 33 7.10 -1.95 24.90
C ARG A 33 5.89 -1.97 25.83
N GLU A 34 4.74 -2.44 25.35
CA GLU A 34 3.49 -2.44 26.10
C GLU A 34 3.37 -3.62 27.09
N GLN A 35 3.81 -4.81 26.69
CA GLN A 35 3.51 -6.07 27.41
C GLN A 35 4.75 -6.84 27.86
N GLY A 36 5.95 -6.33 27.58
CA GLY A 36 7.21 -6.91 28.01
C GLY A 36 7.50 -8.31 27.43
N PRO A 37 8.48 -9.04 27.99
CA PRO A 37 8.88 -10.38 27.53
C PRO A 37 7.77 -11.43 27.61
N SER A 38 6.71 -11.24 28.41
CA SER A 38 5.60 -12.19 28.51
C SER A 38 4.80 -12.35 27.20
N VAL A 39 4.92 -11.42 26.25
CA VAL A 39 4.24 -11.50 24.94
C VAL A 39 4.69 -12.68 24.09
N TYR A 40 5.90 -13.23 24.32
CA TYR A 40 6.45 -14.31 23.50
C TYR A 40 5.52 -15.51 23.42
N ASN A 41 5.00 -15.98 24.57
CA ASN A 41 4.12 -17.13 24.61
C ASN A 41 2.80 -16.85 23.88
N SER A 42 2.22 -15.66 24.08
CA SER A 42 0.99 -15.25 23.40
C SER A 42 1.17 -15.10 21.89
N LEU A 43 2.36 -14.68 21.42
CA LEU A 43 2.65 -14.58 20.00
C LEU A 43 2.84 -15.97 19.37
N ILE A 44 3.53 -16.88 20.06
CA ILE A 44 3.68 -18.27 19.63
C ILE A 44 2.30 -18.94 19.55
N GLU A 45 1.49 -18.82 20.61
CA GLU A 45 0.13 -19.36 20.67
C GLU A 45 -0.76 -18.76 19.57
N ALA A 46 -0.78 -17.44 19.41
CA ALA A 46 -1.58 -16.79 18.37
C ALA A 46 -1.14 -17.15 16.94
N SER A 47 0.12 -17.51 16.75
CA SER A 47 0.66 -17.96 15.47
C SER A 47 0.39 -19.43 15.15
N SER A 48 -0.08 -20.24 16.12
CA SER A 48 -0.41 -21.66 15.91
C SER A 48 -1.66 -21.82 15.02
N LEU A 49 -1.92 -23.04 14.55
CA LEU A 49 -3.14 -23.33 13.78
C LEU A 49 -4.40 -22.97 14.58
N GLU A 50 -4.45 -23.34 15.86
CA GLU A 50 -5.56 -23.03 16.78
C GLU A 50 -5.66 -21.53 17.07
N GLY A 51 -4.54 -20.86 17.30
CA GLY A 51 -4.50 -19.41 17.51
C GLY A 51 -4.97 -18.62 16.28
N ARG A 52 -4.58 -19.07 15.09
CA ARG A 52 -5.04 -18.52 13.81
C ARG A 52 -6.52 -18.77 13.59
N ALA A 53 -7.00 -19.99 13.82
CA ALA A 53 -8.42 -20.31 13.76
C ALA A 53 -9.25 -19.48 14.75
N SER A 54 -8.73 -19.26 15.97
CA SER A 54 -9.34 -18.38 16.97
C SER A 54 -9.41 -16.93 16.47
N THR A 55 -8.33 -16.40 15.90
CA THR A 55 -8.28 -15.06 15.29
C THR A 55 -9.34 -14.93 14.18
N VAL A 56 -9.42 -15.91 13.27
CA VAL A 56 -10.39 -15.91 12.16
C VAL A 56 -11.82 -16.03 12.68
N SER A 57 -12.07 -16.79 13.74
CA SER A 57 -13.41 -16.91 14.33
C SER A 57 -13.95 -15.56 14.83
N LYS A 58 -13.07 -14.66 15.32
CA LYS A 58 -13.42 -13.28 15.70
C LYS A 58 -13.79 -12.42 14.49
N LEU A 59 -13.22 -12.74 13.33
CA LEU A 59 -13.46 -12.09 12.04
C LEU A 59 -14.32 -12.96 11.11
N ARG A 60 -15.33 -13.66 11.65
CA ARG A 60 -16.27 -14.44 10.85
C ARG A 60 -16.90 -13.61 9.73
N GLU A 61 -17.37 -14.28 8.67
CA GLU A 61 -17.91 -13.65 7.45
C GLU A 61 -18.92 -12.52 7.71
N ALA A 62 -19.90 -12.72 8.59
CA ALA A 62 -20.89 -11.69 8.93
C ALA A 62 -20.26 -10.43 9.58
N MET A 63 -19.15 -10.59 10.32
CA MET A 63 -18.39 -9.46 10.87
C MET A 63 -17.63 -8.74 9.76
N VAL A 64 -16.99 -9.48 8.87
CA VAL A 64 -16.26 -8.92 7.71
C VAL A 64 -17.21 -8.13 6.83
N ASP A 65 -18.36 -8.72 6.47
CA ASP A 65 -19.39 -8.03 5.70
C ASP A 65 -19.84 -6.76 6.41
N ALA A 66 -20.29 -6.84 7.66
CA ALA A 66 -20.75 -5.66 8.40
C ALA A 66 -19.69 -4.54 8.51
N LYS A 67 -18.40 -4.89 8.69
CA LYS A 67 -17.31 -3.89 8.74
C LYS A 67 -16.98 -3.31 7.38
N CYS A 68 -17.00 -4.11 6.33
CA CYS A 68 -16.81 -3.64 4.96
C CYS A 68 -17.98 -2.75 4.51
N GLN A 69 -19.23 -3.08 4.86
CA GLN A 69 -20.40 -2.22 4.59
C GLN A 69 -20.23 -0.87 5.28
N PHE A 70 -19.83 -0.86 6.55
CA PHE A 70 -19.58 0.39 7.27
C PHE A 70 -18.43 1.20 6.65
N ALA A 71 -17.32 0.53 6.29
CA ALA A 71 -16.22 1.15 5.54
C ALA A 71 -16.70 1.75 4.21
N GLY A 72 -17.62 1.07 3.51
CA GLY A 72 -18.15 1.51 2.21
C GLY A 72 -18.95 2.78 2.34
N ILE A 73 -19.75 2.90 3.40
CA ILE A 73 -20.48 4.13 3.73
C ILE A 73 -19.49 5.26 4.03
N GLN A 74 -18.50 5.03 4.91
CA GLN A 74 -17.49 6.05 5.24
C GLN A 74 -16.66 6.48 4.03
N ALA A 75 -16.32 5.53 3.15
CA ALA A 75 -15.62 5.79 1.91
C ALA A 75 -16.50 6.69 1.02
N LYS A 76 -17.76 6.31 0.82
CA LYS A 76 -18.72 7.05 -0.01
C LYS A 76 -18.90 8.49 0.47
N GLU A 77 -19.10 8.70 1.77
CA GLU A 77 -19.21 10.04 2.38
C GLU A 77 -18.02 10.95 2.05
N LEU A 78 -16.80 10.40 1.91
CA LEU A 78 -15.63 11.18 1.54
C LEU A 78 -15.69 11.71 0.10
N TYR A 79 -16.27 10.94 -0.82
CA TYR A 79 -16.28 11.22 -2.27
C TYR A 79 -17.58 11.91 -2.74
N GLU A 80 -18.59 12.06 -1.88
CA GLU A 80 -19.97 12.47 -2.25
C GLU A 80 -20.28 13.97 -2.38
N TYR A 81 -19.30 14.88 -2.24
CA TYR A 81 -19.59 16.32 -2.40
C TYR A 81 -20.01 16.73 -3.83
N ILE A 82 -19.84 15.85 -4.83
CA ILE A 82 -20.39 16.07 -6.18
C ILE A 82 -21.53 15.04 -6.37
N PRO A 83 -22.78 15.48 -6.63
CA PRO A 83 -23.90 14.56 -6.82
C PRO A 83 -23.64 13.59 -8.00
N ASN A 84 -24.00 12.31 -7.84
CA ASN A 84 -23.90 11.20 -8.82
C ASN A 84 -22.51 10.62 -9.13
N VAL A 85 -21.55 10.74 -8.22
CA VAL A 85 -20.13 10.51 -8.57
C VAL A 85 -19.58 9.13 -8.20
N VAL A 86 -20.23 8.36 -7.33
CA VAL A 86 -20.11 6.90 -7.31
C VAL A 86 -21.52 6.33 -7.26
N ASN A 87 -21.89 5.53 -8.26
CA ASN A 87 -23.20 4.91 -8.29
C ASN A 87 -23.38 4.06 -7.01
N LEU A 88 -24.49 4.20 -6.29
CA LEU A 88 -24.80 3.38 -5.12
C LEU A 88 -24.63 1.88 -5.39
N SER A 89 -25.00 1.43 -6.59
CA SER A 89 -24.80 0.04 -7.02
C SER A 89 -23.33 -0.32 -7.19
N GLU A 90 -22.51 0.60 -7.70
CA GLU A 90 -21.06 0.44 -7.85
C GLU A 90 -20.35 0.41 -6.50
N ALA A 91 -20.66 1.35 -5.59
CA ALA A 91 -20.12 1.37 -4.23
C ALA A 91 -20.45 0.05 -3.49
N ARG A 92 -21.68 -0.44 -3.64
CA ARG A 92 -22.11 -1.73 -3.06
C ARG A 92 -21.33 -2.91 -3.66
N ARG A 93 -21.16 -2.93 -4.98
CA ARG A 93 -20.39 -3.97 -5.67
C ARG A 93 -18.91 -3.98 -5.25
N LEU A 94 -18.27 -2.81 -5.18
CA LEU A 94 -16.89 -2.67 -4.71
C LEU A 94 -16.74 -3.08 -3.24
N THR A 95 -17.76 -2.82 -2.43
CA THR A 95 -17.80 -3.27 -1.04
C THR A 95 -17.89 -4.80 -0.96
N GLN A 96 -18.74 -5.44 -1.78
CA GLN A 96 -18.83 -6.90 -1.85
C GLN A 96 -17.51 -7.52 -2.34
N PHE A 97 -16.86 -6.89 -3.31
CA PHE A 97 -15.53 -7.29 -3.75
C PHE A 97 -14.52 -7.25 -2.58
N ALA A 98 -14.49 -6.16 -1.81
CA ALA A 98 -13.61 -6.07 -0.64
C ALA A 98 -13.90 -7.18 0.38
N VAL A 99 -15.17 -7.52 0.61
CA VAL A 99 -15.57 -8.64 1.48
C VAL A 99 -14.98 -9.96 0.99
N GLN A 100 -15.10 -10.27 -0.30
CA GLN A 100 -14.55 -11.49 -0.89
C GLN A 100 -13.03 -11.57 -0.72
N VAL A 101 -12.32 -10.45 -0.94
CA VAL A 101 -10.87 -10.37 -0.74
C VAL A 101 -10.50 -10.66 0.72
N TYR A 102 -11.19 -10.07 1.70
CA TYR A 102 -10.90 -10.37 3.12
C TYR A 102 -11.23 -11.80 3.50
N ILE A 103 -12.31 -12.38 2.98
CA ILE A 103 -12.64 -13.78 3.23
C ILE A 103 -11.52 -14.69 2.73
N GLU A 104 -11.04 -14.47 1.50
CA GLU A 104 -9.96 -15.27 0.93
C GLU A 104 -8.65 -15.09 1.71
N LEU A 105 -8.34 -13.85 2.09
CA LEU A 105 -7.17 -13.52 2.91
C LEU A 105 -7.20 -14.21 4.28
N LEU A 106 -8.38 -14.29 4.91
CA LEU A 106 -8.55 -15.00 6.19
C LEU A 106 -8.37 -16.51 6.06
N LYS A 107 -8.77 -17.11 4.92
CA LYS A 107 -8.48 -18.53 4.65
C LYS A 107 -6.98 -18.78 4.56
N LEU A 108 -6.25 -17.93 3.82
CA LEU A 108 -4.79 -18.01 3.71
C LEU A 108 -4.13 -17.85 5.07
N TYR A 109 -4.57 -16.86 5.86
CA TYR A 109 -4.08 -16.65 7.22
C TYR A 109 -4.35 -17.87 8.13
N GLN A 110 -5.48 -18.55 7.99
CA GLN A 110 -5.79 -19.74 8.79
C GLN A 110 -4.96 -20.97 8.39
N GLN A 111 -4.68 -21.13 7.09
CA GLN A 111 -3.98 -22.29 6.53
C GLN A 111 -2.45 -22.20 6.62
N ALA A 112 -1.92 -21.01 6.95
CA ALA A 112 -0.52 -20.76 7.23
C ALA A 112 0.12 -21.87 8.10
N SER A 113 1.06 -22.62 7.53
CA SER A 113 1.67 -23.78 8.19
C SER A 113 2.47 -23.36 9.43
N SER A 114 2.24 -24.04 10.54
CA SER A 114 3.08 -23.97 11.74
C SER A 114 3.74 -25.33 11.97
N GLY A 115 4.89 -25.58 11.36
CA GLY A 115 5.68 -26.78 11.63
C GLY A 115 6.40 -26.71 12.98
N THR A 116 6.60 -27.85 13.63
CA THR A 116 7.31 -27.96 14.93
C THR A 116 8.78 -27.52 14.83
N GLU A 117 9.41 -27.70 13.65
CA GLU A 117 10.77 -27.22 13.35
C GLU A 117 10.90 -25.69 13.43
N LEU A 118 9.78 -24.94 13.37
CA LEU A 118 9.79 -23.49 13.45
C LEU A 118 9.75 -22.94 14.88
N LEU A 119 9.52 -23.76 15.91
CA LEU A 119 9.42 -23.25 17.29
C LEU A 119 10.78 -22.80 17.83
N GLU A 120 11.84 -23.58 17.63
CA GLU A 120 13.20 -23.20 18.04
C GLU A 120 13.67 -21.93 17.31
N GLU A 121 13.35 -21.82 16.02
CA GLU A 121 13.68 -20.65 15.21
C GLU A 121 12.87 -19.41 15.63
N LYS A 122 11.57 -19.57 15.94
CA LYS A 122 10.74 -18.51 16.55
C LYS A 122 11.40 -17.99 17.83
N LEU A 123 11.82 -18.88 18.73
CA LEU A 123 12.46 -18.50 19.99
C LEU A 123 13.80 -17.78 19.77
N ARG A 124 14.61 -18.21 18.78
CA ARG A 124 15.87 -17.54 18.42
C ARG A 124 15.63 -16.12 17.89
N ILE A 125 14.67 -15.94 16.98
CA ILE A 125 14.32 -14.63 16.43
C ILE A 125 13.75 -13.71 17.50
N LEU A 126 12.91 -14.25 18.38
CA LEU A 126 12.39 -13.50 19.52
C LEU A 126 13.50 -13.05 20.48
N ALA A 127 14.52 -13.89 20.69
CA ALA A 127 15.67 -13.57 21.54
C ALA A 127 16.62 -12.52 20.93
N SER A 128 16.64 -12.33 19.60
CA SER A 128 17.53 -11.38 18.92
C SER A 128 17.03 -9.92 18.90
N MET A 129 15.90 -9.62 19.55
CA MET A 129 15.37 -8.28 19.87
C MET A 129 15.26 -7.27 18.69
N THR A 130 15.29 -7.73 17.44
CA THR A 130 15.28 -6.86 16.25
C THR A 130 14.02 -7.05 15.41
N SER A 131 13.71 -6.06 14.55
CA SER A 131 12.65 -6.18 13.54
C SER A 131 12.82 -7.46 12.73
N ILE A 132 11.75 -8.21 12.55
CA ILE A 132 11.81 -9.54 11.93
C ILE A 132 11.80 -9.38 10.41
N ASN A 133 12.95 -9.62 9.77
CA ASN A 133 13.15 -9.45 8.31
C ASN A 133 12.34 -10.45 7.46
N HIS A 134 12.32 -10.27 6.13
CA HIS A 134 11.52 -11.06 5.20
C HIS A 134 11.76 -12.58 5.28
N SER A 135 13.03 -13.01 5.41
CA SER A 135 13.39 -14.43 5.59
C SER A 135 12.79 -15.05 6.85
N SER A 136 12.26 -14.24 7.75
CA SER A 136 11.67 -14.62 9.02
C SER A 136 10.15 -14.45 9.06
N LEU A 137 9.51 -14.02 7.96
CA LEU A 137 8.04 -14.03 7.83
C LEU A 137 7.48 -15.45 7.74
N SER A 138 8.16 -16.31 6.98
CA SER A 138 7.88 -17.75 6.91
C SER A 138 7.95 -18.41 8.28
N VAL A 139 8.79 -17.89 9.19
CA VAL A 139 8.87 -18.37 10.58
C VAL A 139 7.54 -18.22 11.30
N TRP A 140 6.80 -17.16 11.00
CA TRP A 140 5.47 -16.94 11.55
C TRP A 140 4.37 -17.60 10.72
N GLY A 141 4.70 -18.34 9.66
CA GLY A 141 3.72 -18.90 8.71
C GLY A 141 3.13 -17.85 7.78
N ILE A 142 3.76 -16.68 7.64
CA ILE A 142 3.32 -15.67 6.68
C ILE A 142 3.86 -16.06 5.29
N PRO A 143 3.00 -16.27 4.28
CA PRO A 143 3.43 -16.67 2.95
C PRO A 143 4.17 -15.54 2.24
N ASP A 144 4.92 -15.91 1.20
CA ASP A 144 5.60 -14.95 0.34
C ASP A 144 4.57 -14.05 -0.38
N ILE A 145 4.96 -12.81 -0.68
CA ILE A 145 4.06 -11.83 -1.30
C ILE A 145 3.58 -12.25 -2.69
N GLU A 146 4.35 -13.10 -3.38
CA GLU A 146 3.96 -13.67 -4.67
C GLU A 146 2.83 -14.70 -4.51
N ASP A 147 2.87 -15.52 -3.46
CA ASP A 147 1.81 -16.48 -3.16
C ASP A 147 0.52 -15.76 -2.76
N LEU A 148 0.61 -14.68 -1.97
CA LEU A 148 -0.53 -13.82 -1.67
C LEU A 148 -1.10 -13.18 -2.93
N ALA A 149 -0.25 -12.66 -3.83
CA ALA A 149 -0.67 -12.05 -5.07
C ALA A 149 -1.39 -13.07 -5.96
N LYS A 150 -0.81 -14.27 -6.11
CA LYS A 150 -1.36 -15.37 -6.89
C LYS A 150 -2.70 -15.85 -6.35
N ALA A 151 -2.84 -15.97 -5.04
CA ALA A 151 -4.08 -16.39 -4.42
C ALA A 151 -5.23 -15.39 -4.63
N LEU A 152 -4.91 -14.09 -4.71
CA LEU A 152 -5.89 -13.03 -4.93
C LEU A 152 -6.08 -12.66 -6.41
N GLU A 153 -5.27 -13.21 -7.32
CA GLU A 153 -5.18 -12.80 -8.72
C GLU A 153 -6.55 -12.85 -9.43
N GLY A 154 -7.28 -13.96 -9.28
CA GLY A 154 -8.59 -14.13 -9.92
C GLY A 154 -9.61 -13.07 -9.49
N LEU A 155 -9.70 -12.79 -8.18
CA LEU A 155 -10.59 -11.77 -7.63
C LEU A 155 -10.19 -10.37 -8.13
N LEU A 156 -8.90 -10.06 -8.09
CA LEU A 156 -8.37 -8.76 -8.50
C LEU A 156 -8.51 -8.52 -10.01
N LEU A 157 -8.38 -9.56 -10.85
CA LEU A 157 -8.63 -9.49 -12.29
C LEU A 157 -10.10 -9.14 -12.58
N GLU A 158 -11.03 -9.81 -11.90
CA GLU A 158 -12.46 -9.55 -12.07
C GLU A 158 -12.82 -8.11 -11.68
N CYS A 159 -12.34 -7.65 -10.52
CA CYS A 159 -12.49 -6.25 -10.13
C CYS A 159 -11.82 -5.32 -11.17
N GLN A 160 -10.70 -5.76 -11.74
CA GLN A 160 -9.96 -5.00 -12.72
C GLN A 160 -10.73 -4.78 -14.02
N GLU A 161 -11.34 -5.82 -14.54
CA GLU A 161 -12.15 -5.75 -15.76
C GLU A 161 -13.37 -4.86 -15.57
N GLN A 162 -14.01 -4.95 -14.39
CA GLN A 162 -15.16 -4.13 -14.05
C GLN A 162 -14.84 -2.63 -14.00
N TYR A 163 -13.67 -2.23 -13.46
CA TYR A 163 -13.29 -0.81 -13.48
C TYR A 163 -12.99 -0.31 -14.89
N LYS A 164 -12.31 -1.13 -15.72
CA LYS A 164 -11.95 -0.73 -17.09
C LYS A 164 -13.20 -0.41 -17.91
N ALA A 165 -14.27 -1.18 -17.68
CA ALA A 165 -15.57 -0.94 -18.30
C ALA A 165 -16.24 0.36 -17.80
N SER A 166 -16.05 0.74 -16.53
CA SER A 166 -16.69 1.93 -15.94
C SER A 166 -16.06 3.28 -16.34
N GLN A 167 -14.78 3.28 -16.75
CA GLN A 167 -13.98 4.47 -17.02
C GLN A 167 -13.87 5.51 -15.87
N ASP A 168 -14.35 5.20 -14.66
CA ASP A 168 -14.22 6.09 -13.49
C ASP A 168 -12.99 5.72 -12.65
N TRP A 169 -11.92 6.49 -12.78
CA TRP A 169 -10.69 6.28 -11.99
C TRP A 169 -10.87 6.52 -10.49
N CYS A 170 -11.94 7.21 -10.08
CA CYS A 170 -12.22 7.38 -8.66
C CYS A 170 -12.75 6.12 -8.00
N THR A 171 -13.18 5.12 -8.77
CA THR A 171 -13.42 3.78 -8.25
C THR A 171 -12.15 3.20 -7.61
N LEU A 172 -10.96 3.52 -8.13
CA LEU A 172 -9.70 3.12 -7.50
C LEU A 172 -9.42 3.88 -6.20
N GLY A 173 -9.68 5.19 -6.19
CA GLY A 173 -9.60 6.00 -4.97
C GLY A 173 -10.56 5.51 -3.88
N PHE A 174 -11.79 5.18 -4.27
CA PHE A 174 -12.78 4.55 -3.40
C PHE A 174 -12.28 3.22 -2.87
N LEU A 175 -11.75 2.34 -3.72
CA LEU A 175 -11.31 0.99 -3.33
C LEU A 175 -10.13 1.03 -2.34
N THR A 176 -9.12 1.86 -2.59
CA THR A 176 -8.01 2.05 -1.64
C THR A 176 -8.49 2.61 -0.30
N THR A 177 -9.49 3.50 -0.33
CA THR A 177 -10.13 4.04 0.85
C THR A 177 -10.96 2.99 1.60
N GLN A 178 -11.66 2.14 0.86
CA GLN A 178 -12.48 1.04 1.37
C GLN A 178 -11.64 0.02 2.13
N PHE A 179 -10.49 -0.38 1.58
CA PHE A 179 -9.57 -1.29 2.25
C PHE A 179 -8.95 -0.65 3.50
N ASN A 180 -8.55 0.62 3.43
CA ASN A 180 -8.04 1.33 4.61
C ASN A 180 -9.06 1.32 5.77
N PHE A 181 -10.30 1.74 5.52
CA PHE A 181 -11.34 1.75 6.54
C PHE A 181 -11.69 0.36 7.04
N SER A 182 -11.80 -0.63 6.14
CA SER A 182 -12.01 -2.02 6.52
C SER A 182 -10.88 -2.54 7.42
N ASN A 183 -9.61 -2.29 7.06
CA ASN A 183 -8.44 -2.62 7.89
C ASN A 183 -8.57 -2.03 9.30
N GLN A 184 -8.86 -0.74 9.42
CA GLN A 184 -9.02 -0.08 10.72
C GLN A 184 -10.14 -0.72 11.56
N LEU A 185 -11.29 -1.03 10.95
CA LEU A 185 -12.46 -1.56 11.65
C LEU A 185 -12.27 -3.02 12.07
N LEU A 186 -11.62 -3.83 11.23
CA LEU A 186 -11.34 -5.23 11.50
C LEU A 186 -10.24 -5.39 12.56
N LEU A 187 -9.14 -4.64 12.45
CA LEU A 187 -8.05 -4.70 13.43
C LEU A 187 -8.51 -4.31 14.84
N LYS A 188 -9.46 -3.37 14.97
CA LYS A 188 -10.06 -3.00 16.26
C LYS A 188 -10.75 -4.16 16.99
N LYS A 189 -11.07 -5.26 16.30
CA LYS A 189 -11.69 -6.46 16.88
C LYS A 189 -10.70 -7.49 17.40
N LEU A 190 -9.42 -7.29 17.14
CA LEU A 190 -8.37 -8.25 17.47
C LEU A 190 -7.57 -7.80 18.68
N ALA A 191 -7.00 -8.78 19.40
CA ALA A 191 -6.00 -8.54 20.44
C ALA A 191 -4.67 -8.06 19.81
N PRO A 192 -3.79 -7.38 20.57
CA PRO A 192 -2.56 -6.83 20.01
C PRO A 192 -1.67 -7.84 19.26
N VAL A 193 -1.47 -9.04 19.80
CA VAL A 193 -0.67 -10.10 19.14
C VAL A 193 -1.30 -10.57 17.82
N GLU A 194 -2.63 -10.70 17.80
CA GLU A 194 -3.39 -11.07 16.60
C GLU A 194 -3.29 -9.97 15.53
N ARG A 195 -3.37 -8.70 15.94
CA ARG A 195 -3.21 -7.55 15.03
C ARG A 195 -1.87 -7.59 14.34
N VAL A 196 -0.78 -7.81 15.08
CA VAL A 196 0.57 -7.84 14.51
C VAL A 196 0.73 -8.98 13.51
N LEU A 197 0.23 -10.18 13.82
CA LEU A 197 0.34 -11.34 12.91
C LEU A 197 -0.50 -11.20 11.63
N ILE A 198 -1.68 -10.58 11.71
CA ILE A 198 -2.57 -10.42 10.55
C ILE A 198 -2.26 -9.16 9.73
N TYR A 199 -1.63 -8.15 10.34
CA TYR A 199 -1.40 -6.85 9.69
C TYR A 199 -0.66 -6.94 8.35
N PRO A 200 0.38 -7.78 8.16
CA PRO A 200 1.04 -7.94 6.87
C PRO A 200 0.08 -8.28 5.72
N TYR A 201 -0.91 -9.14 5.98
CA TYR A 201 -1.93 -9.53 5.01
C TYR A 201 -2.83 -8.34 4.65
N PHE A 202 -3.29 -7.61 5.67
CA PHE A 202 -4.19 -6.46 5.50
C PHE A 202 -3.50 -5.30 4.79
N LYS A 203 -2.24 -5.05 5.14
CA LYS A 203 -1.37 -4.10 4.46
C LYS A 203 -1.13 -4.49 3.01
N PHE A 204 -0.85 -5.77 2.76
CA PHE A 204 -0.64 -6.30 1.40
C PHE A 204 -1.83 -6.00 0.49
N VAL A 205 -3.06 -6.28 0.92
CA VAL A 205 -4.25 -6.01 0.10
C VAL A 205 -4.43 -4.52 -0.21
N GLU A 206 -4.19 -3.64 0.76
CA GLU A 206 -4.27 -2.19 0.52
C GLU A 206 -3.21 -1.72 -0.49
N GLU A 207 -1.97 -2.19 -0.36
CA GLU A 207 -0.89 -1.86 -1.29
C GLU A 207 -1.07 -2.50 -2.67
N GLN A 208 -1.60 -3.72 -2.74
CA GLN A 208 -1.86 -4.44 -3.99
C GLN A 208 -2.78 -3.66 -4.93
N VAL A 209 -3.76 -2.94 -4.38
CA VAL A 209 -4.68 -2.13 -5.18
C VAL A 209 -4.18 -0.70 -5.42
N ALA A 210 -3.28 -0.18 -4.59
CA ALA A 210 -2.79 1.20 -4.67
C ALA A 210 -1.49 1.32 -5.47
N ILE A 211 -0.59 0.34 -5.36
CA ILE A 211 0.81 0.47 -5.78
C ILE A 211 1.12 -0.57 -6.87
N PRO A 212 1.69 -0.17 -8.03
CA PRO A 212 1.95 -1.08 -9.15
C PRO A 212 3.21 -1.94 -8.94
N TRP A 213 3.39 -2.53 -7.75
CA TRP A 213 4.65 -3.17 -7.36
C TRP A 213 5.04 -4.36 -8.24
N GLN A 214 4.08 -5.21 -8.63
CA GLN A 214 4.36 -6.34 -9.53
C GLN A 214 4.93 -5.85 -10.86
N ARG A 215 4.41 -4.74 -11.40
CA ARG A 215 4.90 -4.15 -12.64
C ARG A 215 6.30 -3.55 -12.47
N VAL A 216 6.58 -2.93 -11.32
CA VAL A 216 7.94 -2.47 -10.98
C VAL A 216 8.90 -3.65 -11.00
N CYS A 217 8.56 -4.76 -10.32
CA CYS A 217 9.37 -5.97 -10.32
C CYS A 217 9.55 -6.54 -11.73
N VAL A 218 8.47 -6.69 -12.51
CA VAL A 218 8.53 -7.19 -13.90
C VAL A 218 9.38 -6.29 -14.80
N ALA A 219 9.30 -4.97 -14.65
CA ALA A 219 10.08 -4.04 -15.46
C ALA A 219 11.59 -4.20 -15.23
N ALA A 220 12.02 -4.72 -14.08
CA ALA A 220 13.42 -5.03 -13.80
C ALA A 220 13.99 -6.14 -14.69
N ALA A 221 13.15 -7.02 -15.27
CA ALA A 221 13.61 -8.09 -16.17
C ALA A 221 14.34 -7.56 -17.41
N ARG A 222 14.16 -6.28 -17.75
CA ARG A 222 14.80 -5.61 -18.90
C ARG A 222 16.18 -5.02 -18.59
N HIS A 223 16.70 -5.24 -17.38
CA HIS A 223 17.91 -4.60 -16.90
C HIS A 223 18.92 -5.63 -16.39
N GLU A 224 20.19 -5.38 -16.69
CA GLU A 224 21.31 -6.10 -16.08
C GLU A 224 21.43 -5.73 -14.59
N LEU A 225 21.98 -6.65 -13.79
CA LEU A 225 22.06 -6.51 -12.33
C LEU A 225 22.86 -5.29 -11.86
N ASP A 226 23.82 -4.85 -12.66
CA ASP A 226 24.73 -3.73 -12.44
C ASP A 226 24.34 -2.46 -13.23
N SER A 227 23.22 -2.51 -13.98
CA SER A 227 22.72 -1.33 -14.66
C SER A 227 22.42 -0.19 -13.67
N LEU A 228 22.65 1.04 -14.11
CA LEU A 228 22.43 2.24 -13.29
C LEU A 228 20.97 2.35 -12.81
N ALA A 229 20.02 2.03 -13.69
CA ALA A 229 18.58 2.07 -13.39
C ALA A 229 18.20 1.09 -12.27
N LEU A 230 18.63 -0.17 -12.38
CA LEU A 230 18.30 -1.18 -11.38
C LEU A 230 19.03 -0.94 -10.07
N THR A 231 20.31 -0.53 -10.12
CA THR A 231 21.09 -0.18 -8.93
C THR A 231 20.41 0.94 -8.14
N LEU A 232 20.00 2.01 -8.83
CA LEU A 232 19.26 3.11 -8.23
C LEU A 232 17.95 2.62 -7.58
N VAL A 233 17.13 1.85 -8.30
CA VAL A 233 15.85 1.37 -7.77
C VAL A 233 16.04 0.44 -6.57
N ARG A 234 17.05 -0.43 -6.58
CA ARG A 234 17.40 -1.31 -5.46
C ARG A 234 17.77 -0.53 -4.20
N GLU A 235 18.51 0.57 -4.34
CA GLU A 235 18.89 1.44 -3.23
C GLU A 235 17.69 2.22 -2.67
N MET A 236 16.74 2.59 -3.54
CA MET A 236 15.66 3.50 -3.17
C MET A 236 14.38 2.81 -2.64
N ILE A 237 14.10 1.56 -3.02
CA ILE A 237 12.94 0.81 -2.50
C ILE A 237 12.95 0.72 -0.96
N PRO A 238 14.05 0.31 -0.29
CA PRO A 238 14.10 0.27 1.16
C PRO A 238 13.94 1.65 1.82
N ALA A 239 14.43 2.71 1.18
CA ALA A 239 14.35 4.07 1.69
C ALA A 239 12.95 4.70 1.58
N ALA A 240 12.02 4.09 0.84
CA ALA A 240 10.79 4.74 0.43
C ALA A 240 9.87 5.17 1.59
N SER A 241 9.82 4.37 2.65
CA SER A 241 9.04 4.67 3.86
C SER A 241 9.60 5.87 4.61
N ASP A 242 10.92 5.96 4.74
CA ASP A 242 11.58 7.06 5.45
C ASP A 242 11.56 8.37 4.65
N ILE A 243 11.64 8.28 3.32
CA ILE A 243 11.40 9.39 2.42
C ILE A 243 9.97 9.92 2.62
N ALA A 244 8.96 9.03 2.57
CA ALA A 244 7.57 9.42 2.77
C ALA A 244 7.35 10.09 4.14
N LYS A 245 7.88 9.53 5.24
CA LYS A 245 7.80 10.14 6.58
C LYS A 245 8.48 11.50 6.66
N THR A 246 9.61 11.67 5.98
CA THR A 246 10.34 12.95 5.97
C THR A 246 9.54 14.03 5.24
N VAL A 247 9.02 13.70 4.06
CA VAL A 247 8.17 14.59 3.25
C VAL A 247 6.88 14.91 4.01
N TYR A 248 6.24 13.93 4.64
CA TYR A 248 5.05 14.12 5.45
C TYR A 248 5.27 15.16 6.56
N ARG A 249 6.35 15.01 7.34
CA ARG A 249 6.70 15.97 8.40
C ARG A 249 6.96 17.37 7.86
N GLN A 250 7.52 17.49 6.65
CA GLN A 250 7.70 18.79 6.01
C GLN A 250 6.33 19.38 5.63
N LEU A 251 5.43 18.59 5.02
CA LEU A 251 4.08 19.02 4.68
C LEU A 251 3.28 19.48 5.90
N THR A 252 3.32 18.73 7.01
CA THR A 252 2.67 19.12 8.27
C THR A 252 3.15 20.49 8.78
N LYS A 253 4.44 20.82 8.57
CA LYS A 253 5.00 22.12 8.94
C LYS A 253 4.59 23.23 7.97
N PHE A 254 4.61 22.95 6.67
CA PHE A 254 4.23 23.92 5.63
C PHE A 254 2.74 24.27 5.67
N PHE A 255 1.90 23.33 6.07
CA PHE A 255 0.44 23.46 6.09
C PHE A 255 -0.14 23.12 7.47
N SER A 256 0.39 23.75 8.54
CA SER A 256 -0.06 23.51 9.93
C SER A 256 -1.55 23.76 10.14
N ASP A 257 -2.08 24.74 9.40
CA ASP A 257 -3.45 25.24 9.55
C ASP A 257 -4.43 24.54 8.60
N TYR A 258 -3.93 23.66 7.72
CA TYR A 258 -4.78 22.93 6.80
C TYR A 258 -5.71 21.99 7.56
N ARG A 259 -6.99 22.00 7.17
CA ARG A 259 -8.02 21.08 7.62
C ARG A 259 -8.84 20.63 6.41
N GLY A 260 -8.72 19.35 6.07
CA GLY A 260 -9.55 18.71 5.05
C GLY A 260 -10.75 18.00 5.68
N ARG A 261 -11.50 17.26 4.85
CA ARG A 261 -12.69 16.51 5.29
C ARG A 261 -12.40 15.45 6.36
N ARG A 262 -11.20 14.87 6.32
CA ARG A 262 -10.72 13.89 7.31
C ARG A 262 -9.98 14.52 8.48
N GLY A 263 -9.95 15.85 8.58
CA GLY A 263 -9.15 16.58 9.56
C GLY A 263 -7.84 17.14 8.99
N GLY A 264 -6.95 17.56 9.87
CA GLY A 264 -5.62 18.07 9.51
C GLY A 264 -4.58 16.96 9.34
N PHE A 265 -3.34 17.36 9.12
CA PHE A 265 -2.17 16.45 9.09
C PHE A 265 -1.83 15.85 10.46
N ASP A 266 -2.54 16.21 11.52
CA ASP A 266 -2.48 15.55 12.83
C ASP A 266 -3.43 14.35 12.94
N HIS A 267 -4.37 14.20 11.99
CA HIS A 267 -5.33 13.10 12.01
C HIS A 267 -4.69 11.78 11.50
N PRO A 268 -4.76 10.65 12.26
CA PRO A 268 -4.11 9.40 11.87
C PRO A 268 -4.54 8.85 10.50
N GLY A 269 -5.82 9.04 10.15
CA GLY A 269 -6.34 8.64 8.84
C GLY A 269 -5.84 9.50 7.67
N VAL A 270 -5.42 10.76 7.94
CA VAL A 270 -4.77 11.63 6.94
C VAL A 270 -3.31 11.24 6.79
N GLU A 271 -2.62 10.99 7.91
CA GLU A 271 -1.24 10.48 7.93
C GLU A 271 -1.10 9.19 7.11
N HIS A 272 -1.93 8.19 7.41
CA HIS A 272 -1.89 6.90 6.71
C HIS A 272 -2.08 7.06 5.20
N SER A 273 -3.12 7.79 4.77
CA SER A 273 -3.39 8.01 3.35
C SER A 273 -2.27 8.78 2.67
N CYS A 274 -1.72 9.82 3.30
CA CYS A 274 -0.64 10.62 2.75
C CYS A 274 0.65 9.79 2.60
N LEU A 275 1.03 9.02 3.63
CA LEU A 275 2.21 8.14 3.58
C LEU A 275 2.09 7.06 2.50
N ARG A 276 0.91 6.43 2.38
CA ARG A 276 0.64 5.46 1.31
C ARG A 276 0.80 6.10 -0.07
N ASP A 277 0.15 7.24 -0.29
CA ASP A 277 0.17 7.89 -1.59
C ASP A 277 1.60 8.38 -1.94
N LEU A 278 2.41 8.82 -0.97
CA LEU A 278 3.82 9.21 -1.19
C LEU A 278 4.66 8.01 -1.62
N GLN A 279 4.35 6.81 -1.12
CA GLN A 279 5.01 5.58 -1.52
C GLN A 279 4.51 5.09 -2.89
N MET A 280 3.23 5.29 -3.21
CA MET A 280 2.69 5.07 -4.55
C MET A 280 3.42 5.93 -5.59
N PHE A 281 3.63 7.23 -5.33
CA PHE A 281 4.37 8.12 -6.24
C PHE A 281 5.80 7.65 -6.47
N GLN A 282 6.48 7.19 -5.41
CA GLN A 282 7.83 6.63 -5.53
C GLN A 282 7.84 5.37 -6.40
N ALA A 283 6.87 4.46 -6.23
CA ALA A 283 6.75 3.27 -7.07
C ALA A 283 6.56 3.63 -8.55
N TYR A 284 5.74 4.64 -8.85
CA TYR A 284 5.54 5.12 -10.21
C TYR A 284 6.80 5.78 -10.79
N LEU A 285 7.56 6.52 -10.00
CA LEU A 285 8.87 7.05 -10.42
C LEU A 285 9.81 5.91 -10.82
N TRP A 286 9.93 4.87 -9.99
CA TRP A 286 10.77 3.71 -10.26
C TRP A 286 10.29 2.91 -11.47
N LEU A 287 8.97 2.80 -11.65
CA LEU A 287 8.41 2.22 -12.84
C LEU A 287 8.81 3.00 -14.10
N CYS A 288 8.79 4.34 -14.05
CA CYS A 288 9.22 5.17 -15.18
C CYS A 288 10.71 5.00 -15.49
N VAL A 289 11.55 4.91 -14.46
CA VAL A 289 12.99 4.65 -14.58
C VAL A 289 13.25 3.30 -15.24
N LEU A 290 12.58 2.23 -14.80
CA LEU A 290 12.77 0.89 -15.33
C LEU A 290 12.16 0.72 -16.72
N GLU A 291 11.02 1.34 -17.01
CA GLU A 291 10.42 1.28 -18.34
C GLU A 291 11.03 2.29 -19.33
N ARG A 292 11.89 3.20 -18.85
CA ARG A 292 12.43 4.34 -19.61
C ARG A 292 11.32 5.15 -20.29
N SER A 293 10.22 5.34 -19.58
CA SER A 293 9.01 5.96 -20.11
C SER A 293 8.21 6.64 -19.01
N PHE A 294 7.68 7.83 -19.30
CA PHE A 294 6.76 8.54 -18.41
C PHE A 294 5.29 8.11 -18.56
N ALA A 295 4.99 7.23 -19.52
CA ALA A 295 3.64 6.76 -19.77
C ALA A 295 2.89 6.26 -18.52
N PRO A 296 3.52 5.54 -17.55
CA PRO A 296 2.82 5.14 -16.33
C PRO A 296 2.29 6.32 -15.51
N VAL A 297 3.06 7.41 -15.41
CA VAL A 297 2.66 8.60 -14.67
C VAL A 297 1.58 9.37 -15.45
N GLU A 298 1.82 9.61 -16.74
CA GLU A 298 0.92 10.39 -17.60
C GLU A 298 -0.46 9.75 -17.76
N LYS A 299 -0.51 8.42 -17.92
CA LYS A 299 -1.75 7.70 -18.27
C LYS A 299 -2.49 7.19 -17.04
N GLU A 300 -1.79 6.87 -15.96
CA GLU A 300 -2.39 6.22 -14.78
C GLU A 300 -2.34 7.16 -13.57
N LEU A 301 -1.14 7.45 -13.05
CA LEU A 301 -0.99 8.12 -11.75
C LEU A 301 -1.66 9.50 -11.72
N VAL A 302 -1.39 10.34 -12.72
CA VAL A 302 -1.92 11.71 -12.74
C VAL A 302 -3.43 11.71 -12.86
N THR A 303 -3.98 10.83 -13.70
CA THR A 303 -5.43 10.65 -13.86
C THR A 303 -6.08 10.30 -12.53
N VAL A 304 -5.54 9.31 -11.81
CA VAL A 304 -6.06 8.90 -10.49
C VAL A 304 -5.94 10.05 -9.50
N CYS A 305 -4.76 10.66 -9.37
CA CYS A 305 -4.49 11.66 -8.35
C CYS A 305 -5.30 12.94 -8.54
N VAL A 306 -5.37 13.49 -9.75
CA VAL A 306 -6.11 14.74 -9.97
C VAL A 306 -7.61 14.50 -9.76
N MET A 307 -8.16 13.40 -10.27
CA MET A 307 -9.58 13.08 -10.07
C MET A 307 -9.91 12.85 -8.59
N VAL A 308 -9.07 12.12 -7.86
CA VAL A 308 -9.28 11.84 -6.43
C VAL A 308 -9.13 13.10 -5.58
N MET A 309 -8.03 13.86 -5.74
CA MET A 309 -7.73 15.03 -4.89
C MET A 309 -8.82 16.10 -4.99
N VAL A 310 -9.34 16.36 -6.20
CA VAL A 310 -10.48 17.27 -6.40
C VAL A 310 -11.71 16.77 -5.66
N ARG A 311 -12.06 15.48 -5.81
CA ARG A 311 -13.26 14.92 -5.18
C ARG A 311 -13.19 14.90 -3.66
N VAL A 312 -12.02 14.67 -3.06
CA VAL A 312 -11.83 14.68 -1.60
C VAL A 312 -11.60 16.08 -1.03
N GLY A 313 -11.49 17.10 -1.88
CA GLY A 313 -11.33 18.50 -1.49
C GLY A 313 -9.93 18.86 -0.99
N VAL A 314 -8.89 18.20 -1.50
CA VAL A 314 -7.50 18.56 -1.22
C VAL A 314 -7.08 19.68 -2.18
N PRO A 315 -6.66 20.86 -1.68
CA PRO A 315 -6.19 21.95 -2.52
C PRO A 315 -5.00 21.55 -3.39
N TRP A 316 -5.00 22.03 -4.62
CA TRP A 316 -3.93 21.73 -5.58
C TRP A 316 -2.55 22.19 -5.07
N GLU A 317 -2.50 23.28 -4.32
CA GLU A 317 -1.27 23.82 -3.72
C GLU A 317 -0.58 22.78 -2.84
N ILE A 318 -1.37 22.00 -2.09
CA ILE A 318 -0.85 20.91 -1.27
C ILE A 318 -0.28 19.83 -2.17
N THR A 319 -1.01 19.40 -3.21
CA THR A 319 -0.54 18.38 -4.16
C THR A 319 0.72 18.82 -4.92
N ALA A 320 0.82 20.08 -5.33
CA ALA A 320 1.99 20.62 -6.00
C ALA A 320 3.21 20.64 -5.07
N GLN A 321 3.03 21.14 -3.83
CA GLN A 321 4.10 21.22 -2.84
C GLN A 321 4.57 19.83 -2.40
N TRP A 322 3.64 18.91 -2.19
CA TRP A 322 3.88 17.48 -1.98
C TRP A 322 4.86 16.91 -3.01
N ASN A 323 4.62 17.20 -4.29
CA ASN A 323 5.34 16.54 -5.38
C ASN A 323 6.76 17.09 -5.44
N LYS A 324 6.86 18.41 -5.24
CA LYS A 324 8.14 19.10 -5.11
C LYS A 324 8.98 18.52 -3.98
N LEU A 325 8.43 18.51 -2.75
CA LEU A 325 9.15 18.00 -1.57
C LEU A 325 9.56 16.53 -1.74
N LEU A 326 8.70 15.70 -2.35
CA LEU A 326 9.04 14.31 -2.61
C LEU A 326 10.21 14.15 -3.57
N MET A 327 10.19 14.86 -4.71
CA MET A 327 11.28 14.80 -5.68
C MET A 327 12.57 15.39 -5.11
N ASP A 328 12.50 16.44 -4.31
CA ASP A 328 13.66 17.06 -3.65
C ASP A 328 14.27 16.10 -2.60
N GLU A 329 13.43 15.42 -1.81
CA GLU A 329 13.88 14.42 -0.83
C GLU A 329 14.54 13.22 -1.50
N ILE A 330 13.93 12.68 -2.55
CA ILE A 330 14.49 11.59 -3.34
C ILE A 330 15.84 12.02 -3.91
N SER A 331 15.90 13.21 -4.52
CA SER A 331 17.12 13.74 -5.12
C SER A 331 18.23 13.89 -4.08
N ARG A 332 17.92 14.24 -2.82
CA ARG A 332 18.94 14.35 -1.75
C ARG A 332 19.48 13.01 -1.27
N ARG A 333 18.76 11.91 -1.51
CA ARG A 333 19.10 10.56 -1.01
C ARG A 333 19.94 9.77 -2.00
N VAL A 334 19.92 10.14 -3.28
CA VAL A 334 20.70 9.46 -4.32
C VAL A 334 22.16 9.88 -4.30
N LYS A 335 23.04 9.04 -4.83
CA LYS A 335 24.47 9.33 -4.90
C LYS A 335 24.75 10.42 -5.95
N PRO A 336 25.84 11.19 -5.81
CA PRO A 336 26.20 12.24 -6.75
C PRO A 336 26.20 11.79 -8.23
N GLU A 337 26.68 10.58 -8.49
CA GLU A 337 26.81 10.00 -9.82
C GLU A 337 25.47 9.62 -10.46
N GLN A 338 24.43 9.45 -9.64
CA GLN A 338 23.07 9.07 -10.07
C GLN A 338 22.19 10.29 -10.39
N HIS A 339 22.56 11.51 -9.97
CA HIS A 339 21.71 12.69 -10.13
C HIS A 339 21.38 13.01 -11.58
N SER A 340 22.37 13.05 -12.46
CA SER A 340 22.16 13.40 -13.88
C SER A 340 21.25 12.40 -14.58
N PHE A 341 21.33 11.12 -14.18
CA PHE A 341 20.47 10.06 -14.68
C PHE A 341 19.03 10.18 -14.15
N LEU A 342 18.85 10.52 -12.88
CA LEU A 342 17.53 10.62 -12.26
C LEU A 342 16.79 11.93 -12.57
N LEU A 343 17.52 13.02 -12.84
CA LEU A 343 16.98 14.36 -13.01
C LEU A 343 15.84 14.46 -14.05
N PRO A 344 15.92 13.83 -15.24
CA PRO A 344 14.82 13.86 -16.19
C PRO A 344 13.53 13.26 -15.61
N TYR A 345 13.66 12.22 -14.77
CA TYR A 345 12.52 11.53 -14.16
C TYR A 345 11.85 12.35 -13.07
N THR A 346 12.63 13.00 -12.20
CA THR A 346 12.09 13.85 -11.13
C THR A 346 11.47 15.14 -11.68
N GLN A 347 12.12 15.77 -12.68
CA GLN A 347 11.56 16.94 -13.36
C GLN A 347 10.29 16.60 -14.13
N GLY A 348 10.27 15.50 -14.90
CA GLY A 348 9.08 15.11 -15.63
C GLY A 348 7.91 14.73 -14.70
N MET A 349 8.17 14.16 -13.52
CA MET A 349 7.12 13.93 -12.51
C MET A 349 6.51 15.25 -12.02
N GLN A 350 7.32 16.27 -11.75
CA GLN A 350 6.84 17.61 -11.37
C GLN A 350 6.05 18.26 -12.51
N GLN A 351 6.61 18.24 -13.72
CA GLN A 351 6.03 18.88 -14.89
C GLN A 351 4.69 18.25 -15.29
N THR A 352 4.60 16.92 -15.32
CA THR A 352 3.37 16.22 -15.70
C THR A 352 2.21 16.58 -14.79
N PHE A 353 2.45 16.61 -13.46
CA PHE A 353 1.43 17.05 -12.52
C PHE A 353 1.07 18.52 -12.72
N TYR A 354 2.06 19.39 -12.90
CA TYR A 354 1.84 20.81 -13.15
C TYR A 354 0.97 21.05 -14.39
N ASP A 355 1.22 20.35 -15.49
CA ASP A 355 0.48 20.53 -16.75
C ASP A 355 -0.97 20.05 -16.65
N GLN A 356 -1.23 19.03 -15.84
CA GLN A 356 -2.56 18.43 -15.70
C GLN A 356 -3.44 19.14 -14.66
N ARG A 357 -2.90 20.14 -13.93
CA ARG A 357 -3.62 20.85 -12.86
C ARG A 357 -4.94 21.47 -13.30
N ASN A 358 -5.01 21.96 -14.54
CA ASN A 358 -6.18 22.68 -15.06
C ASN A 358 -7.18 21.76 -15.76
N ARG A 359 -6.81 20.50 -16.00
CA ARG A 359 -7.59 19.60 -16.86
C ARG A 359 -8.88 19.11 -16.19
N PHE A 360 -9.02 19.33 -14.89
CA PHE A 360 -10.16 18.90 -14.08
C PHE A 360 -10.68 20.00 -13.12
N THR A 361 -10.16 21.23 -13.20
CA THR A 361 -10.67 22.39 -12.44
C THR A 361 -11.87 23.06 -13.13
N VAL A 362 -12.33 22.54 -14.27
CA VAL A 362 -13.48 23.07 -15.01
C VAL A 362 -14.68 22.16 -14.79
N THR A 363 -15.42 22.38 -13.70
CA THR A 363 -16.89 22.20 -13.53
C THR A 363 -17.31 22.39 -12.06
N SER A 364 -16.98 23.54 -11.46
CA SER A 364 -17.58 23.96 -10.18
C SER A 364 -18.39 25.25 -10.28
N ASP A 365 -18.50 25.85 -11.48
CA ASP A 365 -19.25 27.09 -11.74
C ASP A 365 -20.37 26.89 -12.79
N GLN A 366 -21.18 25.83 -12.65
CA GLN A 366 -22.49 25.73 -13.30
C GLN A 366 -23.54 25.13 -12.38
#